data_AF-A0A538LFZ1-F1
#
_entry.id   AF-A0A538LFZ1-F1
#
_cell.length_a   1.000
_cell.length_b   1.000
_cell.length_c   1.000
_cell.angle_alpha   90.00
_cell.angle_beta   90.00
_cell.angle_gamma   90.00
#
_symmetry.space_group_name_H-M   'P 1'
#
loop_
_entity.id
_entity.type
_entity.pdbx_description
1 polymer ?
#
loop_
_entity_poly.entity_id
_entity_poly.type
_entity_poly.pdbx_seq_one_letter_code
_entity_poly.pdbx_strand_id
1 'polypeptide(L)'
;MRHVLSWLALFWLWMLLAGEWNRQQWIAAAAAATIASLLVGRVRLAWVAGAWRVPVAIVVDFAVLVWALLRSAVHREVVRGEFVRRPWRSDDEGLRALAGLLATYSPNAYVVGFDRERQTALLHDLVRRRSSEAPL
;
A
#
# COMPACT_ATOMS: atom_id res chain seq x y z
N MET A 1 1.68 17.90 -21.98
CA MET A 1 1.54 18.37 -20.58
C MET A 1 1.71 17.26 -19.53
N ARG A 2 1.04 16.10 -19.63
CA ARG A 2 1.14 15.02 -18.62
C ARG A 2 2.59 14.56 -18.31
N HIS A 3 3.43 14.38 -19.32
CA HIS A 3 4.83 13.98 -19.13
C HIS A 3 5.69 15.05 -18.45
N VAL A 4 5.41 16.33 -18.71
CA VAL A 4 6.12 17.45 -18.07
C VAL A 4 5.73 17.53 -16.59
N LEU A 5 4.44 17.37 -16.28
CA LEU A 5 3.95 17.34 -14.90
C LEU A 5 4.52 16.15 -14.12
N SER A 6 4.54 14.96 -14.71
CA SER A 6 5.13 13.79 -14.05
C SER A 6 6.64 13.91 -13.90
N TRP A 7 7.33 14.48 -14.89
CA TRP A 7 8.76 14.77 -14.79
C TRP A 7 9.07 15.73 -13.63
N LEU A 8 8.33 16.85 -13.53
CA LEU A 8 8.49 17.80 -12.43
C LEU A 8 8.20 17.17 -11.07
N ALA A 9 7.12 16.39 -10.95
CA ALA A 9 6.78 15.68 -9.72
C ALA A 9 7.87 14.69 -9.30
N LEU A 10 8.40 13.90 -10.24
CA LEU A 10 9.46 12.91 -9.98
C LEU A 10 10.80 13.57 -9.63
N PHE A 11 11.14 14.67 -10.30
CA PHE A 11 12.33 15.45 -9.99
C PHE A 11 12.28 15.98 -8.56
N TRP A 12 11.16 16.61 -8.18
CA TRP A 12 11.00 17.15 -6.82
C TRP A 12 10.90 16.07 -5.75
N LEU A 13 10.27 14.93 -6.07
CA LEU A 13 10.26 13.77 -5.18
C LEU A 13 11.68 13.24 -4.93
N TRP A 14 12.53 13.18 -5.96
CA TRP A 14 13.94 12.82 -5.80
C TRP A 14 14.67 13.81 -4.90
N MET A 15 14.50 15.12 -5.12
CA MET A 15 15.15 16.13 -4.29
C MET A 15 14.73 16.03 -2.81
N LEU A 16 13.45 15.73 -2.56
CA LEU A 16 12.96 15.48 -1.20
C LEU A 16 13.57 14.22 -0.59
N LEU A 17 13.69 13.14 -1.36
CA LEU A 17 14.26 11.86 -0.92
C LEU A 17 15.76 11.94 -0.65
N ALA A 18 16.51 12.62 -1.54
CA ALA A 18 17.95 12.75 -1.44
C ALA A 18 18.38 13.70 -0.32
N GLY A 19 17.55 14.69 0.02
CA GLY A 19 17.80 15.66 1.09
C GLY A 19 18.98 16.61 0.86
N GLU A 20 19.73 16.41 -0.23
CA GLU A 20 20.93 17.17 -0.58
C GLU A 20 20.71 18.04 -1.82
N TRP A 21 21.23 19.26 -1.78
CA TRP A 21 21.06 20.27 -2.83
C TRP A 21 22.39 20.60 -3.52
N ASN A 22 23.12 19.55 -3.95
CA ASN A 22 24.37 19.70 -4.70
C ASN A 22 24.17 19.42 -6.20
N ARG A 23 25.10 19.89 -7.04
CA ARG A 23 24.98 19.77 -8.50
C ARG A 23 24.82 18.32 -9.00
N GLN A 24 25.42 17.36 -8.31
CA GLN A 24 25.33 15.95 -8.67
C GLN A 24 23.90 15.43 -8.50
N GLN A 25 23.23 15.76 -7.38
CA GLN A 25 21.84 15.37 -7.13
C GLN A 25 20.87 15.95 -8.15
N TRP A 26 21.10 17.17 -8.62
CA TRP A 26 20.23 17.78 -9.64
C TRP A 26 20.32 17.05 -10.97
N ILE A 27 21.52 16.64 -11.37
CA ILE A 27 21.74 15.87 -12.61
C ILE A 27 21.12 14.48 -12.46
N ALA A 28 21.34 13.82 -11.32
CA ALA A 28 20.74 12.52 -11.03
C ALA A 28 19.21 12.58 -11.05
N ALA A 29 18.62 13.58 -10.39
CA ALA A 29 17.17 13.82 -10.36
C ALA A 29 16.61 14.03 -11.76
N ALA A 30 17.26 14.86 -12.59
CA ALA A 30 16.83 15.12 -13.96
C ALA A 30 16.90 13.86 -14.84
N ALA A 31 17.98 13.08 -14.73
CA ALA A 31 18.14 11.84 -15.47
C ALA A 31 17.10 10.79 -15.06
N ALA A 32 16.93 10.57 -13.75
CA ALA A 32 15.97 9.64 -13.19
C ALA A 32 14.53 10.03 -13.55
N ALA A 33 14.15 11.31 -13.40
CA ALA A 33 12.83 11.80 -13.76
C ALA A 33 12.53 11.65 -15.25
N THR A 34 13.53 11.85 -16.12
CA THR A 34 13.38 11.64 -17.57
C THR A 34 13.03 10.19 -17.88
N ILE A 35 13.82 9.24 -17.38
CA ILE A 35 13.57 7.81 -17.58
C ILE A 35 12.22 7.40 -17.00
N ALA A 36 11.93 7.79 -15.76
CA ALA A 36 10.71 7.40 -15.06
C ALA A 36 9.45 8.01 -15.71
N SER A 37 9.50 9.26 -16.22
CA SER A 37 8.37 9.91 -16.89
C SER A 37 7.91 9.21 -18.18
N LEU A 38 8.79 8.43 -18.83
CA LEU A 38 8.45 7.57 -19.96
C LEU A 38 7.63 6.35 -19.53
N LEU A 39 7.85 5.87 -18.29
CA LEU A 39 7.17 4.71 -17.72
C LEU A 39 5.83 5.06 -17.07
N VAL A 40 5.61 6.32 -16.66
CA VAL A 40 4.37 6.79 -16.02
C VAL A 40 3.13 6.50 -16.86
N GLY A 41 3.24 6.52 -18.20
CA GLY A 41 2.12 6.18 -19.10
C GLY A 41 1.66 4.72 -19.02
N ARG A 42 2.48 3.82 -18.45
CA ARG A 42 2.16 2.41 -18.24
C ARG A 42 1.49 2.14 -16.88
N VAL A 43 1.53 3.10 -15.96
CA VAL A 43 0.90 2.98 -14.65
C VAL A 43 -0.52 3.53 -14.73
N ARG A 44 -1.53 2.71 -14.43
CA ARG A 44 -2.94 3.14 -14.43
C ARG A 44 -3.15 4.08 -13.24
N LEU A 45 -3.55 5.33 -13.48
CA LEU A 45 -3.76 6.32 -12.41
C LEU A 45 -4.75 5.85 -11.33
N ALA A 46 -5.72 5.02 -11.72
CA ALA A 46 -6.67 4.37 -10.82
C ALA A 46 -6.01 3.52 -9.73
N TRP A 47 -4.80 2.99 -9.97
CA TRP A 47 -4.03 2.20 -9.01
C TRP A 47 -3.40 3.07 -7.92
N VAL A 48 -3.14 4.34 -8.21
CA VAL A 48 -2.50 5.28 -7.29
C VAL A 48 -3.53 6.14 -6.55
N ALA A 49 -4.74 6.29 -7.10
CA ALA A 49 -5.81 7.07 -6.48
C ALA A 49 -6.21 6.58 -5.07
N GLY A 50 -6.03 5.29 -4.78
CA GLY A 50 -6.25 4.72 -3.45
C GLY A 50 -5.05 4.86 -2.50
N ALA A 51 -3.84 5.12 -3.01
CA ALA A 51 -2.60 5.06 -2.23
C ALA A 51 -2.54 6.12 -1.13
N TRP A 52 -3.21 7.27 -1.30
CA TRP A 52 -3.24 8.32 -0.27
C TRP A 52 -3.98 7.90 1.02
N ARG A 53 -4.84 6.87 0.96
CA ARG A 53 -5.50 6.34 2.15
C ARG A 53 -4.60 5.42 2.96
N VAL A 54 -3.49 4.94 2.38
CA VAL A 54 -2.59 3.96 2.99
C VAL A 54 -1.89 4.51 4.24
N PRO A 55 -1.30 5.72 4.26
CA PRO A 55 -0.67 6.25 5.48
C PRO A 55 -1.66 6.39 6.64
N VAL A 56 -2.89 6.83 6.36
CA VAL A 56 -3.95 6.95 7.37
C VAL A 56 -4.35 5.56 7.87
N ALA A 57 -4.53 4.58 6.98
CA ALA A 57 -4.83 3.21 7.35
C ALA A 57 -3.74 2.62 8.25
N ILE A 58 -2.46 2.84 7.93
CA ILE A 58 -1.31 2.40 8.74
C ILE A 58 -1.39 2.96 10.16
N VAL A 59 -1.61 4.27 10.32
CA VAL A 59 -1.68 4.91 11.65
C VAL A 59 -2.87 4.38 12.46
N VAL A 60 -4.04 4.25 11.83
CA VAL A 60 -5.25 3.78 12.52
C VAL A 60 -5.11 2.32 12.91
N ASP A 61 -4.63 1.45 12.02
CA ASP A 61 -4.46 0.02 12.31
C ASP A 61 -3.36 -0.20 13.35
N PHE A 62 -2.29 0.59 13.33
CA PHE A 62 -1.28 0.59 14.37
C PHE A 62 -1.88 0.95 15.74
N ALA A 63 -2.70 2.00 15.82
CA ALA A 63 -3.37 2.38 17.06
C ALA A 63 -4.32 1.28 17.58
N VAL A 64 -5.04 0.61 16.68
CA VAL A 64 -5.92 -0.53 17.03
C VAL A 64 -5.12 -1.69 17.60
N LEU A 65 -3.99 -2.04 17.00
CA LEU A 65 -3.13 -3.11 17.52
C LEU A 65 -2.51 -2.76 18.87
N VAL A 66 -2.01 -1.52 19.03
CA VAL A 66 -1.48 -1.06 20.32
C VAL A 66 -2.56 -1.12 21.40
N TRP A 67 -3.78 -0.70 21.08
CA TRP A 67 -4.90 -0.78 22.01
C TRP A 67 -5.30 -2.22 22.35
N ALA A 68 -5.37 -3.11 21.36
CA ALA A 68 -5.67 -4.51 21.56
C ALA A 68 -4.61 -5.20 22.43
N LEU A 69 -3.33 -4.87 22.20
CA LEU A 69 -2.20 -5.37 22.98
C LEU A 69 -2.24 -4.85 24.42
N LEU A 70 -2.50 -3.56 24.63
CA LEU A 70 -2.67 -2.96 25.95
C LEU A 70 -3.83 -3.62 26.72
N ARG A 71 -4.98 -3.78 26.06
CA ARG A 71 -6.16 -4.45 26.64
C ARG A 71 -5.86 -5.90 26.99
N SER A 72 -5.19 -6.64 26.09
CA SER A 72 -4.76 -8.01 26.31
C SER A 72 -3.80 -8.12 27.50
N ALA A 73 -2.85 -7.20 27.63
CA ALA A 73 -1.91 -7.16 28.75
C ALA A 73 -2.62 -6.88 30.10
N VAL A 74 -3.59 -5.97 30.10
CA VAL A 74 -4.37 -5.61 31.30
C VAL A 74 -5.33 -6.74 31.71
N HIS A 75 -6.02 -7.36 30.75
CA HIS A 75 -7.05 -8.37 31.02
C HIS A 75 -6.54 -9.83 30.96
N ARG A 76 -5.26 -10.04 30.60
CA ARG A 76 -4.65 -11.36 30.35
C ARG A 76 -5.41 -12.21 29.33
N GLU A 77 -6.10 -11.57 28.38
CA GLU A 77 -6.83 -12.24 27.30
C GLU A 77 -5.90 -12.51 26.11
N VAL A 78 -5.92 -13.73 25.56
CA VAL A 78 -5.14 -14.06 24.37
C VAL A 78 -5.90 -13.62 23.13
N VAL A 79 -5.39 -12.58 22.43
CA VAL A 79 -5.91 -12.18 21.12
C VAL A 79 -5.43 -13.19 20.08
N ARG A 80 -6.35 -13.83 19.37
CA ARG A 80 -6.06 -14.75 18.27
C ARG A 80 -6.58 -14.18 16.96
N GLY A 81 -5.74 -14.21 15.93
CA GLY A 81 -6.14 -13.82 14.58
C GLY A 81 -7.07 -14.84 13.93
N GLU A 82 -7.85 -14.38 12.96
CA GLU A 82 -8.81 -15.18 12.18
C GLU A 82 -8.46 -15.16 10.70
N PHE A 83 -8.73 -16.26 10.00
CA PHE A 83 -8.64 -16.30 8.54
C PHE A 83 -9.99 -15.98 7.92
N VAL A 84 -10.04 -14.98 7.05
CA VAL A 84 -11.27 -14.51 6.40
C VAL A 84 -11.13 -14.67 4.89
N ARG A 85 -12.15 -15.23 4.23
CA ARG A 85 -12.23 -15.26 2.76
C ARG A 85 -13.11 -14.12 2.26
N ARG A 86 -12.62 -13.35 1.30
CA ARG A 86 -13.39 -12.30 0.63
C ARG A 86 -13.45 -12.55 -0.88
N PRO A 87 -14.58 -12.22 -1.53
CA PRO A 87 -14.68 -12.32 -2.98
C PRO A 87 -13.68 -11.35 -3.64
N TRP A 88 -12.94 -11.83 -4.62
CA TRP A 88 -12.01 -11.02 -5.41
C TRP A 88 -12.28 -11.28 -6.89
N ARG A 89 -12.81 -10.26 -7.58
CA ARG A 89 -13.18 -10.34 -9.00
C ARG A 89 -12.35 -9.33 -9.79
N SER A 90 -11.12 -9.70 -10.10
CA SER A 90 -10.28 -8.99 -11.05
C SER A 90 -9.32 -9.95 -11.74
N ASP A 91 -9.34 -9.94 -13.08
CA ASP A 91 -8.42 -10.70 -13.92
C ASP A 91 -7.11 -9.93 -14.19
N ASP A 92 -7.02 -8.67 -13.73
CA ASP A 92 -5.83 -7.82 -13.87
C ASP A 92 -4.75 -8.27 -12.87
N GLU A 93 -3.70 -8.90 -13.38
CA GLU A 93 -2.62 -9.44 -12.56
C GLU A 93 -1.87 -8.37 -11.79
N GLY A 94 -1.74 -7.17 -12.35
CA GLY A 94 -1.06 -6.07 -11.66
C GLY A 94 -1.95 -5.40 -10.61
N LEU A 95 -3.27 -5.35 -10.82
CA LEU A 95 -4.20 -4.96 -9.76
C LEU A 95 -4.15 -5.95 -8.58
N ARG A 96 -4.07 -7.25 -8.87
CA ARG A 96 -3.94 -8.31 -7.85
C ARG A 96 -2.61 -8.21 -7.09
N ALA A 97 -1.50 -8.01 -7.80
CA ALA A 97 -0.19 -7.81 -7.16
C ALA A 97 -0.18 -6.56 -6.27
N LEU A 98 -0.77 -5.46 -6.76
CA LEU A 98 -0.91 -4.23 -5.99
C LEU A 98 -1.81 -4.41 -4.77
N ALA A 99 -2.95 -5.09 -4.90
CA ALA A 99 -3.85 -5.37 -3.79
C ALA A 99 -3.18 -6.25 -2.72
N GLY A 100 -2.41 -7.26 -3.12
CA GLY A 100 -1.60 -8.05 -2.18
C GLY A 100 -0.55 -7.21 -1.44
N LEU A 101 0.14 -6.31 -2.17
CA LEU A 101 1.08 -5.36 -1.60
C LEU A 101 0.39 -4.43 -0.58
N LEU A 102 -0.70 -3.78 -0.99
CA LEU A 102 -1.44 -2.82 -0.16
C LEU A 102 -2.06 -3.46 1.08
N ALA A 103 -2.59 -4.68 0.96
CA ALA A 103 -3.11 -5.40 2.11
C ALA A 103 -2.00 -5.71 3.12
N THR A 104 -0.80 -6.09 2.67
CA THR A 104 0.35 -6.35 3.56
C THR A 104 0.84 -5.09 4.32
N TYR A 105 0.49 -3.89 3.84
CA TYR A 105 0.79 -2.65 4.56
C TYR A 105 -0.13 -2.40 5.76
N SER A 106 -1.31 -3.01 5.83
CA SER A 106 -2.13 -2.95 7.04
C SER A 106 -1.48 -3.82 8.11
N PRO A 107 -1.06 -3.26 9.25
CA PRO A 107 -0.48 -4.07 10.30
C PRO A 107 -1.51 -5.03 10.93
N ASN A 108 -2.83 -4.79 10.72
CA ASN A 108 -3.91 -5.59 11.30
C ASN A 108 -4.37 -6.75 10.40
N ALA A 109 -4.18 -6.66 9.09
CA ALA A 109 -4.67 -7.65 8.13
C ALA A 109 -3.65 -7.85 7.01
N TYR A 110 -3.34 -9.09 6.63
CA TYR A 110 -2.50 -9.36 5.46
C TYR A 110 -3.10 -10.45 4.57
N VAL A 111 -2.83 -10.37 3.27
CA VAL A 111 -3.30 -11.38 2.31
C VAL A 111 -2.35 -12.57 2.33
N VAL A 112 -2.90 -13.75 2.58
CA VAL A 112 -2.18 -15.03 2.56
C VAL A 112 -2.08 -15.56 1.12
N GLY A 113 -3.11 -15.33 0.31
CA GLY A 113 -3.11 -15.74 -1.09
C GLY A 113 -4.41 -15.42 -1.82
N PHE A 114 -4.35 -15.51 -3.15
CA PHE A 114 -5.50 -15.38 -4.03
C PHE A 114 -5.79 -16.74 -4.69
N ASP A 115 -7.05 -17.16 -4.62
CA ASP A 115 -7.57 -18.34 -5.29
C ASP A 115 -8.28 -17.91 -6.58
N ARG A 116 -7.66 -18.25 -7.71
CA ARG A 116 -8.12 -17.87 -9.06
C ARG A 116 -9.32 -18.69 -9.50
N GLU A 117 -9.40 -19.95 -9.11
CA GLU A 117 -10.50 -20.85 -9.45
C GLU A 117 -11.78 -20.47 -8.71
N ARG A 118 -11.64 -20.09 -7.43
CA ARG A 118 -12.78 -19.74 -6.57
C ARG A 118 -13.10 -18.24 -6.55
N GLN A 119 -12.29 -17.41 -7.22
CA GLN A 119 -12.39 -15.95 -7.19
C GLN A 119 -12.43 -15.38 -5.75
N THR A 120 -11.52 -15.83 -4.90
CA THR A 120 -11.45 -15.37 -3.49
C THR A 120 -10.04 -14.96 -3.09
N ALA A 121 -9.94 -13.96 -2.22
CA ALA A 121 -8.74 -13.63 -1.47
C ALA A 121 -8.85 -14.20 -0.06
N LEU A 122 -7.79 -14.87 0.41
CA LEU A 122 -7.65 -15.32 1.79
C LEU A 122 -6.85 -14.27 2.57
N LEU A 123 -7.45 -13.70 3.60
CA LEU A 123 -6.83 -12.73 4.49
C LEU A 123 -6.63 -13.35 5.88
N HIS A 124 -5.61 -12.90 6.59
CA HIS A 124 -5.43 -13.15 8.01
C HIS A 124 -5.55 -11.83 8.77
N ASP A 125 -6.55 -11.73 9.64
CA ASP A 125 -6.82 -10.57 10.47
C ASP A 125 -6.36 -10.85 11.90
N LEU A 126 -5.56 -9.97 12.49
CA LEU A 126 -5.13 -10.05 13.89
C LEU A 126 -6.26 -9.63 14.85
N VAL A 127 -7.02 -8.60 14.47
CA VAL A 127 -8.24 -8.15 15.15
C VAL A 127 -9.33 -7.95 14.11
N ARG A 128 -10.48 -8.60 14.32
CA ARG A 128 -11.61 -8.57 13.39
C ARG A 128 -12.11 -7.14 13.17
N ARG A 129 -11.78 -6.54 12.02
CA ARG A 129 -12.16 -5.16 11.69
C ARG A 129 -12.40 -5.01 10.19
N ARG A 130 -13.68 -4.86 9.82
CA ARG A 130 -14.12 -4.70 8.41
C ARG A 130 -13.43 -3.58 7.63
N SER A 131 -12.91 -2.55 8.29
CA SER A 131 -12.21 -1.45 7.60
C SER A 131 -10.78 -1.81 7.17
N SER A 132 -10.12 -2.74 7.87
CA SER A 132 -8.78 -3.23 7.49
C SER A 132 -8.85 -4.24 6.33
N GLU A 133 -10.04 -4.84 6.13
CA GLU A 133 -10.36 -5.71 5.00
C GLU A 133 -10.60 -4.94 3.69
N ALA A 134 -10.65 -3.60 3.74
CA ALA A 134 -11.03 -2.73 2.62
C ALA A 134 -9.83 -2.02 1.96
N PRO A 135 -9.01 -2.75 1.20
CA PRO A 135 -8.43 -2.20 -0.02
C PRO A 135 -8.80 -3.02 -1.26
N LEU A 136 -9.61 -4.08 -1.10
CA LEU A 136 -10.08 -4.95 -2.19
C LEU A 136 -11.28 -4.36 -2.94
#